data_AF-A0A482XGU6-F1
#
_entry.id   AF-A0A482XGU6-F1
#
_cell.length_a   1.000
_cell.length_b   1.000
_cell.length_c   1.000
_cell.angle_alpha   90.00
_cell.angle_beta   90.00
_cell.angle_gamma   90.00
#
_symmetry.space_group_name_H-M   'P 1'
#
loop_
_entity.id
_entity.type
_entity.pdbx_description
1 polymer ?
#
loop_
_entity_poly.entity_id
_entity_poly.type
_entity_poly.pdbx_seq_one_letter_code
_entity_poly.pdbx_strand_id
1 'polypeptide(L)'
;MNDQSSNFCHCFNTGTDEVPDNTRYKQLTFDVKTTSILHGFSGYFSTVLYKDTTLSIHPDTHSPGMFSWFPIYFPIKVRFGVHLKW
;
A
#
# COMPACT_ATOMS: atom_id res chain seq x y z
N MET A 1 -2.28 -7.49 -17.80
CA MET A 1 -2.29 -7.86 -16.37
C MET A 1 -0.99 -7.37 -15.76
N ASN A 2 -0.92 -6.08 -15.42
CA ASN A 2 0.17 -5.43 -14.68
C ASN A 2 -0.33 -4.02 -14.38
N ASP A 3 -1.23 -3.89 -13.40
CA ASP A 3 -1.54 -2.57 -12.85
C ASP A 3 -0.59 -2.30 -11.69
N GLN A 4 0.63 -1.87 -12.05
CA GLN A 4 1.64 -1.39 -11.11
C GLN A 4 1.54 0.13 -10.89
N SER A 5 0.47 0.78 -11.37
CA SER A 5 0.39 2.24 -11.41
C SER A 5 0.02 2.89 -10.08
N SER A 6 -0.53 2.13 -9.12
CA SER A 6 -1.19 2.70 -7.94
C SER A 6 -0.72 2.15 -6.58
N ASN A 7 0.37 1.38 -6.51
CA ASN A 7 0.77 0.71 -5.27
C ASN A 7 1.99 1.35 -4.57
N PHE A 8 1.81 1.70 -3.29
CA PHE A 8 2.88 2.04 -2.35
C PHE A 8 3.50 0.74 -1.84
N CYS A 9 4.73 0.43 -2.24
CA CYS A 9 5.50 -0.65 -1.66
C CYS A 9 6.93 -0.16 -1.40
N HIS A 10 7.31 -0.09 -0.13
CA HIS A 10 8.70 -0.03 0.27
C HIS A 10 9.12 -1.44 0.64
N CYS A 11 9.87 -2.10 -0.25
CA CYS A 11 10.41 -3.42 0.03
C CYS A 11 11.59 -3.29 1.00
N PHE A 12 11.54 -4.09 2.05
CA PHE A 12 12.68 -4.31 2.94
C PHE A 12 13.20 -5.72 2.67
N ASN A 13 14.44 -5.83 2.24
CA ASN A 13 15.10 -7.11 2.03
C ASN A 13 16.12 -7.31 3.15
N THR A 14 16.04 -8.45 3.83
CA THR A 14 17.00 -8.86 4.86
C THR A 14 18.03 -9.80 4.24
N GLY A 15 19.33 -9.52 4.37
CA GLY A 15 20.38 -10.41 3.86
C GLY A 15 21.68 -9.76 3.39
N THR A 16 21.86 -8.46 3.60
CA THR A 16 23.14 -7.77 3.33
C THR A 16 23.96 -7.69 4.62
N ASP A 17 25.27 -7.88 4.52
CA ASP A 17 26.21 -7.72 5.65
C ASP A 17 26.43 -6.24 6.03
N GLU A 18 25.92 -5.31 5.23
CA GLU A 18 25.95 -3.86 5.48
C GLU A 18 24.72 -3.40 6.27
N VAL A 19 24.90 -2.41 7.15
CA VAL A 19 23.78 -1.73 7.82
C VAL A 19 23.04 -0.85 6.80
N PRO A 20 21.78 -1.17 6.45
CA PRO A 20 21.08 -0.42 5.41
C PRO A 20 20.57 0.92 5.92
N ASP A 21 20.65 1.96 5.09
CA ASP A 21 19.82 3.16 5.26
C ASP A 21 18.37 2.81 4.91
N ASN A 22 17.45 3.06 5.84
CA ASN A 22 16.02 2.77 5.71
C ASN A 22 15.18 4.00 5.37
N THR A 23 15.79 5.16 5.10
CA THR A 23 15.09 6.38 4.67
C THR A 23 14.52 6.20 3.27
N ARG A 24 13.24 6.54 3.07
CA ARG A 24 12.55 6.38 1.77
C ARG A 24 11.65 7.57 1.45
N TYR A 25 11.49 7.83 0.15
CA TYR A 25 10.55 8.81 -0.40
C TYR A 25 9.92 8.23 -1.67
N LYS A 26 8.61 8.43 -1.85
CA LYS A 26 7.89 8.06 -3.08
C LYS A 26 6.72 9.01 -3.31
N GLN A 27 6.53 9.41 -4.55
CA GLN A 27 5.34 10.12 -5.02
C GLN A 27 4.45 9.12 -5.78
N LEU A 28 3.14 9.17 -5.53
CA LEU A 28 2.15 8.33 -6.19
C LEU A 28 1.09 9.20 -6.87
N THR A 29 0.56 8.70 -7.98
CA THR A 29 -0.56 9.31 -8.69
C THR A 29 -1.65 8.25 -8.81
N PHE A 30 -2.86 8.57 -8.37
CA PHE A 30 -4.01 7.68 -8.43
C PHE A 30 -4.99 8.19 -9.48
N ASP A 31 -5.37 7.32 -10.40
CA ASP A 31 -6.37 7.61 -11.42
C ASP A 31 -7.78 7.36 -10.86
N VAL A 32 -8.41 8.44 -10.37
CA VAL A 32 -9.73 8.36 -9.73
C VAL A 32 -10.82 8.44 -10.81
N LYS A 33 -11.70 7.43 -10.85
CA LYS A 33 -12.78 7.30 -11.85
C LYS A 33 -14.12 7.88 -11.43
N THR A 34 -14.22 8.47 -10.25
CA THR A 34 -15.48 9.02 -9.75
C THR A 34 -15.24 10.30 -8.94
N THR A 35 -16.08 11.31 -9.18
CA THR A 35 -16.09 12.53 -8.35
C THR A 35 -16.40 12.15 -6.92
N SER A 36 -15.49 12.49 -6.00
CA SER A 36 -15.52 12.00 -4.62
C SER A 36 -14.85 12.97 -3.66
N ILE A 37 -15.00 12.71 -2.37
CA ILE A 37 -14.26 13.41 -1.31
C ILE A 37 -13.18 12.46 -0.81
N LEU A 38 -11.92 12.88 -0.89
CA LEU A 38 -10.81 12.16 -0.29
C LEU A 38 -10.77 12.46 1.21
N HIS A 39 -10.70 11.40 2.01
CA HIS A 39 -10.63 11.47 3.48
C HIS A 39 -9.27 11.02 4.04
N GLY A 40 -8.54 10.19 3.29
CA GLY A 40 -7.27 9.62 3.69
C GLY A 40 -6.88 8.44 2.80
N PHE A 41 -5.82 7.73 3.19
CA PHE A 41 -5.30 6.56 2.49
C PHE A 41 -5.36 5.33 3.40
N SER A 42 -5.66 4.16 2.83
CA SER A 42 -5.52 2.90 3.54
C SER A 42 -4.19 2.25 3.17
N GLY A 43 -3.45 1.80 4.19
CA GLY A 43 -2.19 1.08 4.02
C GLY A 43 -2.39 -0.41 4.27
N TYR A 44 -1.77 -1.20 3.40
CA TYR A 44 -1.70 -2.65 3.46
C TYR A 44 -0.23 -3.07 3.37
N PHE A 45 0.06 -4.32 3.72
CA PHE A 45 1.37 -4.91 3.48
C PHE A 45 1.23 -6.37 3.02
N SER A 46 2.30 -6.85 2.38
CA SER A 46 2.53 -8.26 2.11
C SER A 46 3.97 -8.60 2.44
N THR A 47 4.22 -9.86 2.78
CA THR A 47 5.55 -10.36 3.08
C THR A 47 5.71 -11.80 2.58
N VAL A 48 6.93 -12.13 2.18
CA VAL A 48 7.36 -13.49 1.86
C VAL A 48 8.11 -14.01 3.08
N LEU A 49 7.56 -15.04 3.73
CA LEU A 49 8.17 -15.63 4.93
C LEU A 49 9.30 -16.58 4.55
N TYR A 50 9.04 -17.47 3.59
CA TYR A 50 10.01 -18.42 3.05
C TYR A 50 9.52 -19.03 1.75
N LYS A 51 10.32 -18.96 0.68
CA LYS A 51 9.96 -19.44 -0.67
C LYS A 51 8.58 -18.91 -1.09
N ASP A 52 7.62 -19.79 -1.35
CA ASP A 52 6.26 -19.44 -1.80
C ASP A 52 5.29 -19.17 -0.63
N THR A 53 5.77 -19.22 0.61
CA THR A 53 4.95 -18.95 1.80
C THR A 53 4.84 -17.44 1.98
N THR A 54 3.63 -16.90 1.79
CA THR A 54 3.35 -15.46 1.86
C THR A 54 2.26 -15.15 2.87
N LEU A 55 2.29 -13.91 3.37
CA LEU A 55 1.27 -13.35 4.23
C LEU A 55 0.93 -11.95 3.71
N SER A 56 -0.36 -11.66 3.54
CA SER A 56 -0.82 -10.40 2.96
C SER A 56 -2.15 -9.96 3.52
N ILE A 57 -2.24 -8.69 3.92
CA ILE A 57 -3.52 -8.03 4.25
C ILE A 57 -4.09 -7.25 3.06
N HIS A 58 -3.42 -7.26 1.90
CA HIS A 58 -3.91 -6.55 0.72
C HIS A 58 -5.24 -7.16 0.25
N PRO A 59 -6.27 -6.37 -0.09
CA PRO A 59 -7.60 -6.90 -0.39
C PRO A 59 -7.61 -7.99 -1.48
N ASP A 60 -6.87 -7.76 -2.56
CA ASP A 60 -6.82 -8.71 -3.70
C ASP A 60 -6.04 -10.00 -3.40
N THR A 61 -5.18 -10.00 -2.38
CA THR A 61 -4.30 -11.14 -2.05
C THR A 61 -4.38 -11.55 -0.58
N HIS A 62 -5.50 -11.24 0.08
CA HIS A 62 -5.65 -11.41 1.52
C HIS A 62 -5.50 -12.88 1.94
N SER A 63 -4.64 -13.15 2.93
CA SER A 63 -4.45 -14.51 3.45
C SER A 63 -5.70 -14.99 4.21
N PRO A 64 -6.33 -16.12 3.84
CA PRO A 64 -7.52 -16.62 4.51
C PRO A 64 -7.30 -16.86 6.01
N GLY A 65 -8.27 -16.47 6.84
CA GLY A 65 -8.21 -16.69 8.28
C GLY A 65 -7.25 -15.78 9.05
N MET A 66 -6.61 -14.82 8.39
CA MET A 66 -5.75 -13.85 9.06
C MET A 66 -6.56 -12.65 9.57
N PHE A 67 -6.71 -12.53 10.89
CA PHE A 67 -7.40 -11.43 11.58
C PHE A 67 -6.48 -10.64 12.53
N SER A 68 -5.19 -10.94 12.51
CA SER A 68 -4.17 -10.35 13.39
C SER A 68 -3.78 -8.92 13.00
N TRP A 69 -4.00 -8.51 11.75
CA TRP A 69 -3.68 -7.17 11.27
C TRP A 69 -4.85 -6.57 10.50
N PHE A 70 -5.39 -5.47 11.02
CA PHE A 70 -6.32 -4.62 10.30
C PHE A 70 -5.55 -3.63 9.41
N PRO A 71 -6.17 -3.13 8.32
CA PRO A 71 -5.56 -2.09 7.49
C PRO A 71 -5.24 -0.83 8.31
N ILE A 72 -4.10 -0.20 8.03
CA ILE A 72 -3.78 1.10 8.64
C ILE A 72 -4.52 2.21 7.88
N TYR A 73 -4.93 3.27 8.58
CA TYR A 73 -5.57 4.44 7.98
C TYR A 73 -4.72 5.69 8.21
N PHE A 74 -4.34 6.36 7.12
CA PHE A 74 -3.62 7.63 7.12
C PHE A 74 -4.59 8.77 6.78
N PRO A 75 -5.14 9.48 7.79
CA PRO A 75 -6.07 10.57 7.54
C PRO A 75 -5.36 11.79 6.96
N ILE A 76 -6.09 12.57 6.16
CA ILE A 76 -5.71 13.93 5.79
C ILE A 76 -6.48 14.94 6.65
N LYS A 77 -5.81 16.01 7.09
CA LYS A 77 -6.40 17.00 8.00
C LYS A 77 -7.65 17.68 7.42
N VAL A 78 -7.60 17.98 6.12
CA VAL A 78 -8.68 18.63 5.39
C VAL A 78 -9.09 17.68 4.27
N ARG A 79 -10.40 17.49 4.11
CA ARG A 79 -10.96 16.67 3.04
C ARG A 79 -10.74 17.37 1.70
N PHE A 80 -10.28 16.64 0.70
CA PHE A 80 -10.07 17.19 -0.65
C PHE A 80 -11.17 16.71 -1.59
N GLY A 81 -11.83 17.64 -2.28
CA GLY A 81 -12.71 17.31 -3.39
C GLY A 81 -11.89 16.81 -4.58
N VAL A 82 -12.18 15.61 -5.06
CA VAL A 82 -11.59 15.02 -6.26
C VAL A 82 -12.63 15.08 -7.35
N HIS A 83 -12.38 15.86 -8.39
CA HIS A 83 -13.29 16.03 -9.52
C HIS A 83 -12.69 15.42 -10.78
N LEU A 84 -13.52 14.73 -11.55
CA LEU A 84 -13.12 14.25 -12.87
C LEU A 84 -12.91 15.42 -13.81
N LYS A 85 -11.79 15.38 -14.53
CA LYS A 85 -11.58 16.23 -15.70
C LYS A 85 -12.21 15.49 -16.88
N TRP A 86 -13.24 16.10 -17.46
CA TRP A 86 -13.89 15.66 -18.69
C TRP A 86 -13.04 16.01 -19.90
#